data_AF-A0A5E6N5D9-F1
#
_entry.id   AF-A0A5E6N5D9-F1
#
_cell.length_a   1.000
_cell.length_b   1.000
_cell.length_c   1.000
_cell.angle_alpha   90.00
_cell.angle_beta   90.00
_cell.angle_gamma   90.00
#
_symmetry.space_group_name_H-M   'P 1'
#
loop_
_entity.id
_entity.type
_entity.pdbx_description
1 polymer ?
#
loop_
_entity_poly.entity_id
_entity_poly.type
_entity_poly.pdbx_seq_one_letter_code
_entity_poly.pdbx_strand_id
1 'polypeptide(L)' 'MIGLRTIQEQHSSQSMGNMDVISVATQEGVHAVEVLFVRSGKQIGQECIFPKHTKGKDTTEVLSAFLPCII' A
#
# COMPACT_ATOMS: atom_id res chain seq x y z
N MET A 1 -20.87 -7.03 6.07
CA MET A 1 -20.12 -6.13 5.17
C MET A 1 -19.31 -5.19 6.05
N ILE A 2 -18.11 -5.61 6.46
CA ILE A 2 -17.31 -4.86 7.44
C ILE A 2 -16.42 -3.92 6.65
N GLY A 3 -16.87 -2.68 6.47
CA GLY A 3 -16.07 -1.61 5.87
C GLY A 3 -15.03 -1.16 6.89
N LEU A 4 -13.79 -1.59 6.73
CA LEU A 4 -12.71 -1.19 7.61
C LEU A 4 -12.15 0.17 7.14
N ARG A 5 -12.73 1.24 7.67
CA ARG A 5 -12.13 2.58 7.66
C ARG A 5 -11.12 2.67 8.81
N THR A 6 -9.87 2.33 8.53
CA THR A 6 -8.72 2.58 9.42
C THR A 6 -7.49 2.54 8.51
N ILE A 7 -6.60 3.53 8.40
CA ILE A 7 -6.07 4.51 9.35
C ILE A 7 -5.79 5.79 8.55
N GLN A 8 -6.37 6.90 8.98
CA GLN A 8 -6.12 8.22 8.41
C GLN A 8 -5.05 8.92 9.25
N GLU A 9 -3.84 8.35 9.32
CA GLU A 9 -2.71 8.94 10.03
C GLU A 9 -1.40 8.69 9.28
N GLN A 10 -1.13 9.51 8.28
CA GLN A 10 0.25 9.91 8.03
C GLN A 10 0.24 11.42 7.88
N HIS A 11 0.96 12.07 8.79
CA HIS A 11 1.16 13.51 8.85
C HIS A 11 1.36 14.07 7.45
N SER A 12 0.40 14.85 6.99
CA SER A 12 0.61 15.82 5.93
C SER A 12 1.54 16.91 6.47
N SER A 13 2.80 16.56 6.71
CA SER A 13 3.89 17.52 6.65
C SER A 13 3.73 18.17 5.28
N GLN A 14 3.45 19.47 5.28
CA GLN A 14 3.21 20.30 4.10
C GLN A 14 4.40 20.21 3.14
N SER A 15 4.49 19.12 2.39
CA SER A 15 5.36 19.02 1.24
C SER A 15 4.41 19.00 0.04
N MET A 16 4.45 20.07 -0.75
CA MET A 16 3.88 20.12 -2.10
C MET A 16 4.67 19.18 -3.05
N GLY A 17 5.20 18.08 -2.53
CA GLY A 17 6.09 17.15 -3.20
C GLY A 17 5.34 16.00 -3.85
N ASN A 18 6.11 15.23 -4.60
CA ASN A 18 5.67 13.95 -5.14
C ASN A 18 5.95 12.87 -4.08
N MET A 19 4.95 12.05 -3.79
CA MET A 19 5.04 10.97 -2.83
C MET A 19 4.25 9.78 -3.36
N ASP A 20 4.80 8.59 -3.20
CA ASP A 20 4.07 7.34 -3.42
C ASP A 20 3.82 6.70 -2.06
N VAL A 21 2.57 6.29 -1.81
CA VAL A 21 2.16 5.64 -0.56
C VAL A 21 1.91 4.18 -0.87
N ILE A 22 2.56 3.29 -0.12
CA ILE A 22 2.40 1.84 -0.28
C ILE A 22 1.76 1.30 1.00
N SER A 23 0.65 0.59 0.85
CA SER A 23 -0.05 -0.08 1.94
C SER A 23 -0.18 -1.57 1.65
N VAL A 24 -0.33 -2.38 2.70
CA VAL A 24 -0.59 -3.81 2.56
C VAL A 24 -1.63 -4.25 3.59
N ALA A 25 -2.62 -5.00 3.13
CA ALA A 25 -3.66 -5.59 3.94
C ALA A 25 -3.67 -7.11 3.75
N THR A 26 -3.98 -7.83 4.83
CA THR A 26 -4.04 -9.29 4.82
C THR A 26 -5.39 -9.74 5.34
N GLN A 27 -6.12 -10.53 4.56
CA GLN A 27 -7.41 -11.11 4.94
C GLN A 27 -7.49 -12.56 4.47
N GLU A 28 -7.84 -13.48 5.38
CA GLU A 28 -7.96 -14.92 5.08
C GLU A 28 -6.71 -15.53 4.41
N GLY A 29 -5.52 -15.01 4.73
CA GLY A 29 -4.26 -15.47 4.14
C GLY A 29 -4.00 -14.99 2.70
N VAL A 30 -4.83 -14.07 2.20
CA VAL A 30 -4.60 -13.32 0.96
C VAL A 30 -4.04 -11.95 1.32
N HIS A 31 -2.96 -11.57 0.64
CA HIS A 31 -2.36 -10.26 0.77
C HIS A 31 -2.78 -9.38 -0.41
N ALA A 32 -3.12 -8.13 -0.12
CA ALA A 32 -3.37 -7.08 -1.10
C ALA A 32 -2.41 -5.93 -0.83
N VAL A 33 -1.69 -5.49 -1.86
CA VAL A 33 -0.79 -4.34 -1.81
C VAL A 33 -1.42 -3.21 -2.60
N GLU A 34 -1.54 -2.04 -1.99
CA GLU A 34 -2.08 -0.85 -2.64
C GLU A 34 -0.98 0.19 -2.78
N VAL A 35 -0.89 0.78 -3.97
CA VAL A 35 0.07 1.84 -4.29
C VAL A 35 -0.74 3.07 -4.71
N LEU A 36 -0.57 4.18 -4.00
CA LEU A 36 -1.17 5.46 -4.33
C LEU A 36 -0.10 6.39 -4.86
N PHE A 37 -0.35 6.97 -6.03
CA PHE A 37 0.54 7.94 -6.65
C PHE A 37 0.06 9.35 -6.30
N VAL A 38 0.81 10.07 -5.47
CA VAL A 38 0.48 11.44 -5.06
C VAL A 38 1.48 12.42 -5.69
N ARG A 39 0.98 13.38 -6.46
CA ARG A 39 1.80 14.42 -7.11
C ARG A 39 1.25 15.79 -6.75
N SER A 40 2.13 16.67 -6.28
CA SER A 40 1.75 18.01 -5.80
C SER A 40 0.57 17.98 -4.81
N GLY A 41 0.58 16.99 -3.90
CA GLY A 41 -0.49 16.79 -2.91
C GLY A 41 -1.82 16.26 -3.45
N LYS A 42 -1.90 15.87 -4.73
CA LYS A 42 -3.10 15.25 -5.32
C LYS A 42 -2.83 13.78 -5.65
N GLN A 43 -3.75 12.90 -5.28
CA GLN A 43 -3.74 11.53 -5.78
C GLN A 43 -4.07 11.53 -7.27
N ILE A 44 -3.14 11.06 -8.09
CA ILE A 44 -3.28 10.99 -9.55
C ILE A 44 -3.57 9.57 -10.04
N GLY A 45 -3.43 8.58 -9.18
CA GLY A 45 -3.70 7.18 -9.52
C GLY A 45 -3.58 6.26 -8.31
N GLN A 46 -4.05 5.03 -8.49
CA GLN A 46 -3.86 3.94 -7.55
C GLN A 46 -3.77 2.60 -8.30
N GLU A 47 -2.99 1.68 -7.77
CA GLU A 47 -2.93 0.30 -8.22
C GLU A 47 -3.11 -0.65 -7.04
N CYS A 48 -3.90 -1.71 -7.24
CA CYS A 48 -4.07 -2.78 -6.27
C CYS A 48 -3.52 -4.07 -6.86
N ILE A 49 -2.54 -4.65 -6.17
CA ILE A 49 -1.80 -5.83 -6.62
C ILE A 49 -2.05 -6.95 -5.60
N PHE A 50 -2.25 -8.15 -6.12
CA PHE A 50 -2.43 -9.37 -5.33
C PHE A 50 -1.22 -10.27 -5.54
N PRO A 51 -0.18 -10.19 -4.68
CA PRO A 51 1.02 -10.98 -4.83
C PRO A 51 0.70 -12.48 -4.82
N LYS A 52 1.16 -13.18 -5.85
CA LYS A 52 1.03 -14.64 -5.93
C LYS A 52 2.05 -15.30 -5.00
N HIS A 53 1.72 -16.50 -4.49
CA HIS A 53 2.61 -17.34 -3.68
C HIS A 53 3.01 -16.75 -2.31
N THR A 54 2.11 -15.96 -1.72
CA THR A 54 2.29 -15.36 -0.39
C THR A 54 1.61 -16.12 0.74
N LYS A 55 1.06 -17.30 0.44
CA LYS A 55 0.36 -18.14 1.43
C LYS A 55 1.29 -18.50 2.58
N GLY A 56 0.92 -18.09 3.79
CA GLY A 56 1.67 -18.36 5.02
C GLY A 56 2.86 -17.41 5.27
N LYS A 57 3.03 -16.38 4.43
CA LYS A 57 4.03 -15.33 4.66
C LYS A 57 3.47 -14.21 5.52
N ASP A 58 4.33 -13.59 6.31
CA ASP A 58 3.93 -12.40 7.05
C ASP A 58 3.83 -11.18 6.13
N THR A 59 2.96 -10.25 6.49
CA THR A 59 2.76 -8.97 5.79
C THR A 59 4.06 -8.21 5.55
N THR A 60 4.98 -8.23 6.53
CA THR A 60 6.30 -7.58 6.45
C THR A 60 7.18 -8.23 5.38
N GLU A 61 7.15 -9.56 5.28
CA GLU A 61 7.92 -10.32 4.28
C GLU A 61 7.38 -10.04 2.87
N VAL A 62 6.05 -10.02 2.72
CA VAL A 62 5.39 -9.70 1.45
C VAL A 62 5.73 -8.28 0.99
N LEU A 63 5.66 -7.30 1.90
CA LEU A 63 6.00 -5.92 1.58
C LEU A 63 7.48 -5.77 1.21
N SER A 64 8.37 -6.42 1.97
CA SER A 64 9.82 -6.38 1.71
C SER A 64 10.19 -6.99 0.35
N ALA A 65 9.48 -8.04 -0.08
CA ALA A 65 9.66 -8.63 -1.40
C ALA A 65 9.07 -7.78 -2.55
N PHE A 66 8.09 -6.94 -2.24
CA PHE A 66 7.41 -6.10 -3.22
C PHE A 66 8.17 -4.80 -3.53
N LEU A 67 8.76 -4.15 -2.52
CA LEU A 67 9.45 -2.86 -2.66
C LEU A 67 10.53 -2.84 -3.76
N PRO A 68 11.40 -3.87 -3.92
CA PRO A 68 12.41 -3.87 -4.97
C PRO A 68 11.86 -3.94 -6.40
N CYS A 69 10.60 -4.33 -6.60
CA CYS A 69 10.00 -4.40 -7.94
C CYS A 69 9.47 -3.04 -8.44
N ILE A 70 9.35 -2.04 -7.56
CA ILE A 70 8.83 -0.70 -7.90
C ILE A 70 9.94 0.31 -8.21
N ILE A 71 11.19 0.01 -7.82
CA ILE A 71 12.37 0.86 -8.02
C ILE A 71 13.11 0.42 -9.29
#